data_AF-A0A945FJM3-F1
#
_entry.id   AF-A0A945FJM3-F1
#
_cell.length_a   1.000
_cell.length_b   1.000
_cell.length_c   1.000
_cell.angle_alpha   90.00
_cell.angle_beta   90.00
_cell.angle_gamma   90.00
#
_symmetry.space_group_name_H-M   'P 1'
#
loop_
_entity.id
_entity.type
_entity.pdbx_description
1 polymer ?
#
loop_
_entity_poly.entity_id
_entity_poly.type
_entity_poly.pdbx_seq_one_letter_code
_entity_poly.pdbx_strand_id
1 'polypeptide(L)'
;MADVAEMDEKGVQLNMLADLSRDLLKVAERIQTELDGVAFGTITPESLSQVAAAEDMMDVLALDLSRGEGELTDWHQALTEYEAAWHQVIASLGERYN
;
A
#
# COMPACT_ATOMS: atom_id res chain seq x y z
N MET A 1 12.42 34.41 15.09
CA MET A 1 13.01 33.10 15.42
C MET A 1 11.97 31.99 15.24
N ALA A 2 11.29 31.94 14.10
CA ALA A 2 10.30 30.89 13.78
C ALA A 2 10.85 29.87 12.75
N ASP A 3 12.03 30.13 12.17
CA ASP A 3 12.52 29.44 10.97
C ASP A 3 13.19 28.09 11.24
N VAL A 4 13.81 27.91 12.42
CA VAL A 4 14.65 26.72 12.68
C VAL A 4 13.82 25.52 13.13
N ALA A 5 12.71 25.73 13.87
CA ALA A 5 11.84 24.66 14.31
C ALA A 5 10.98 24.11 13.16
N GLU A 6 10.49 25.00 12.29
CA GLU A 6 9.63 24.61 11.15
C GLU A 6 10.41 23.91 10.02
N MET A 7 11.72 24.21 9.87
CA MET A 7 12.61 23.49 8.96
C MET A 7 12.91 22.05 9.44
N ASP A 8 12.95 21.82 10.75
CA ASP A 8 13.20 20.51 11.34
C ASP A 8 11.98 19.59 11.17
N GLU A 9 10.78 20.10 11.47
CA GLU A 9 9.53 19.34 11.33
C GLU A 9 9.23 18.92 9.88
N LYS A 10 9.41 19.82 8.90
CA LYS A 10 9.24 19.49 7.47
C LYS A 10 10.28 18.48 6.98
N GLY A 11 11.51 18.56 7.48
CA GLY A 11 12.58 17.62 7.16
C GLY A 11 12.27 16.21 7.70
N VAL A 12 11.77 16.12 8.92
CA VAL A 12 11.32 14.86 9.55
C VAL A 12 10.15 14.26 8.77
N GLN A 13 9.15 15.07 8.40
CA GLN A 13 7.98 14.60 7.64
C GLN A 13 8.36 14.06 6.25
N LEU A 14 9.29 14.73 5.54
CA LEU A 14 9.76 14.26 4.23
C LEU A 14 10.51 12.92 4.31
N ASN A 15 11.37 12.75 5.32
CA ASN A 15 12.07 11.48 5.53
C ASN A 15 11.09 10.35 5.83
N MET A 16 10.09 10.61 6.68
CA MET A 16 9.03 9.66 6.99
C MET A 16 8.23 9.25 5.74
N LEU A 17 7.78 10.21 4.92
CA LEU A 17 7.07 9.90 3.68
C LEU A 17 7.93 9.09 2.69
N ALA A 18 9.25 9.34 2.66
CA ALA A 18 10.18 8.56 1.85
C ALA A 18 10.41 7.14 2.38
N ASP A 19 10.34 6.92 3.69
CA ASP A 19 10.33 5.57 4.29
C ASP A 19 9.05 4.82 3.90
N LEU A 20 7.88 5.45 4.07
CA LEU A 20 6.59 4.87 3.72
C LEU A 20 6.48 4.50 2.24
N SER A 21 6.98 5.38 1.37
CA SER A 21 7.02 5.13 -0.07
C SER A 21 7.90 3.93 -0.42
N ARG A 22 9.00 3.72 0.30
CA ARG A 22 9.86 2.55 0.13
C ARG A 22 9.19 1.27 0.59
N ASP A 23 8.42 1.30 1.66
CA ASP A 23 7.72 0.12 2.14
C ASP A 23 6.56 -0.28 1.21
N LEU A 24 5.81 0.69 0.68
CA LEU A 24 4.84 0.44 -0.38
C LEU A 24 5.51 -0.18 -1.62
N LEU A 25 6.65 0.36 -2.05
CA LEU A 25 7.39 -0.18 -3.19
C LEU A 25 7.77 -1.65 -2.99
N LYS A 26 8.31 -2.02 -1.81
CA LYS A 26 8.66 -3.42 -1.51
C LYS A 26 7.46 -4.36 -1.58
N VAL A 27 6.31 -3.91 -1.08
CA VAL A 27 5.07 -4.70 -1.14
C VAL A 27 4.60 -4.86 -2.59
N ALA A 28 4.60 -3.77 -3.36
CA ALA A 28 4.26 -3.81 -4.78
C ALA A 28 5.19 -4.74 -5.58
N GLU A 29 6.50 -4.70 -5.33
CA GLU A 29 7.48 -5.60 -5.96
C GLU A 29 7.23 -7.08 -5.62
N ARG A 30 6.90 -7.38 -4.35
CA ARG A 30 6.53 -8.75 -3.93
C ARG A 30 5.28 -9.25 -4.64
N ILE A 31 4.22 -8.44 -4.65
CA ILE A 31 2.96 -8.75 -5.36
C ILE A 31 3.22 -8.99 -6.85
N GLN A 32 4.01 -8.12 -7.49
CA GLN A 32 4.36 -8.28 -8.92
C GLN A 32 5.14 -9.57 -9.18
N THR A 33 6.07 -9.94 -8.28
CA THR A 33 6.83 -11.19 -8.38
C THR A 33 5.92 -12.42 -8.27
N GLU A 34 4.94 -12.39 -7.37
CA GLU A 34 4.00 -13.50 -7.20
C GLU A 34 2.94 -13.58 -8.30
N LEU A 35 2.61 -12.44 -8.92
CA LEU A 35 1.77 -12.38 -10.12
C LEU A 35 2.51 -12.77 -11.39
N ASP A 36 3.85 -12.88 -11.37
CA ASP A 36 4.61 -13.26 -12.55
C ASP A 36 4.22 -14.68 -12.99
N GLY A 37 3.76 -14.80 -14.25
CA GLY A 37 3.20 -16.04 -14.79
C GLY A 37 1.71 -16.26 -14.53
N VAL A 38 1.03 -15.38 -13.79
CA VAL A 38 -0.44 -15.41 -13.63
C VAL A 38 -1.10 -14.75 -14.84
N ALA A 39 -1.98 -15.49 -15.52
CA ALA A 39 -2.77 -14.93 -16.61
C ALA A 39 -3.86 -14.00 -16.05
N PHE A 40 -3.68 -12.67 -16.17
CA PHE A 40 -4.63 -11.65 -15.68
C PHE A 40 -6.11 -11.91 -16.03
N GLY A 41 -6.39 -12.56 -17.16
CA GLY A 41 -7.76 -12.91 -17.56
C GLY A 41 -8.48 -13.92 -16.67
N THR A 42 -7.79 -14.57 -15.71
CA THR A 42 -8.38 -15.52 -14.77
C THR A 42 -8.78 -14.90 -13.43
N ILE A 43 -8.38 -13.64 -13.19
CA ILE A 43 -8.76 -12.89 -12.01
C ILE A 43 -10.21 -12.42 -12.16
N THR A 44 -11.06 -12.76 -11.20
CA THR A 44 -12.46 -12.34 -11.24
C THR A 44 -12.60 -10.87 -10.81
N PRO A 45 -13.57 -10.13 -11.36
CA PRO A 45 -13.85 -8.76 -10.93
C PRO A 45 -14.14 -8.62 -9.43
N GLU A 46 -14.76 -9.64 -8.83
CA GLU A 46 -15.03 -9.67 -7.38
C GLU A 46 -13.74 -9.70 -6.56
N SER A 47 -12.74 -10.49 -6.96
CA SER A 47 -11.44 -10.54 -6.28
C SER A 47 -10.69 -9.20 -6.40
N LEU A 48 -10.81 -8.52 -7.54
CA LEU A 48 -10.23 -7.18 -7.73
C LEU A 48 -10.96 -6.10 -6.93
N SER A 49 -12.25 -6.28 -6.62
CA SER A 49 -13.00 -5.28 -5.85
C SER A 49 -12.46 -5.10 -4.44
N GLN A 50 -11.93 -6.16 -3.82
CA GLN A 50 -11.33 -6.10 -2.48
C GLN A 50 -9.97 -5.42 -2.52
N VAL A 51 -9.16 -5.71 -3.55
CA VAL A 51 -7.89 -5.03 -3.80
C VAL A 51 -8.12 -3.52 -4.01
N ALA A 52 -9.10 -3.16 -4.85
CA ALA A 52 -9.43 -1.76 -5.11
C ALA A 52 -9.88 -1.03 -3.84
N ALA A 53 -10.69 -1.66 -3.00
CA ALA A 53 -11.09 -1.06 -1.72
C ALA A 53 -9.90 -0.83 -0.77
N ALA A 54 -8.93 -1.75 -0.75
CA ALA A 54 -7.71 -1.58 0.04
C ALA A 54 -6.80 -0.47 -0.53
N GLU A 55 -6.69 -0.38 -1.86
CA GLU A 55 -5.97 0.70 -2.56
C GLU A 55 -6.59 2.07 -2.27
N ASP A 56 -7.93 2.19 -2.37
CA ASP A 56 -8.65 3.43 -2.04
C ASP A 56 -8.38 3.88 -0.59
N MET A 57 -8.34 2.94 0.35
CA MET A 57 -8.03 3.24 1.75
C MET A 57 -6.59 3.71 1.94
N MET A 58 -5.64 3.10 1.23
CA MET A 58 -4.26 3.56 1.21
C MET A 58 -4.16 4.99 0.66
N ASP A 59 -4.81 5.29 -0.46
CA ASP A 59 -4.78 6.64 -1.05
C ASP A 59 -5.29 7.72 -0.10
N VAL A 60 -6.37 7.43 0.65
CA VAL A 60 -6.89 8.33 1.68
C VAL A 60 -5.85 8.57 2.79
N LEU A 61 -5.24 7.51 3.31
CA LEU A 61 -4.25 7.61 4.38
C LEU A 61 -2.95 8.30 3.91
N ALA A 62 -2.52 8.08 2.67
CA ALA A 62 -1.40 8.79 2.08
C ALA A 62 -1.68 10.30 2.04
N LEU A 63 -2.90 10.70 1.67
CA LEU A 63 -3.30 12.09 1.64
C LEU A 63 -3.31 12.71 3.04
N ASP A 64 -3.86 12.01 4.03
CA ASP A 64 -3.91 12.47 5.42
C ASP A 64 -2.50 12.61 6.01
N LEU A 65 -1.61 11.65 5.75
CA LEU A 65 -0.19 11.72 6.16
C LEU A 65 0.55 12.88 5.47
N SER A 66 0.26 13.16 4.20
CA SER A 66 0.86 14.30 3.49
C SER A 66 0.44 15.66 4.08
N ARG A 67 -0.72 15.71 4.74
CA ARG A 67 -1.25 16.88 5.45
C ARG A 67 -0.83 16.94 6.92
N GLY A 68 -0.23 15.87 7.45
CA GLY A 68 0.11 15.73 8.86
C GLY A 68 -1.09 15.39 9.75
N GLU A 69 -2.18 14.88 9.18
CA GLU A 69 -3.45 14.57 9.85
C GLU A 69 -3.66 13.05 10.08
N GLY A 70 -2.84 12.19 9.48
CA GLY A 70 -2.96 10.73 9.56
C GLY A 70 -2.01 10.05 10.55
N GLU A 71 -2.35 8.82 10.95
CA GLU A 71 -1.51 7.99 11.81
C GLU A 71 -0.66 6.99 11.02
N LEU A 72 0.60 6.86 11.40
CA LEU A 72 1.53 5.88 10.82
C LEU A 72 1.07 4.44 10.97
N THR A 73 0.42 4.12 12.10
CA THR A 73 -0.11 2.80 12.41
C THR A 73 -1.21 2.41 11.42
N ASP A 74 -2.09 3.36 11.10
CA ASP A 74 -3.19 3.14 10.16
C ASP A 74 -2.67 2.91 8.76
N TRP A 75 -1.64 3.66 8.34
CA TRP A 75 -0.97 3.42 7.05
C TRP A 75 -0.37 2.02 6.94
N HIS A 76 0.37 1.56 7.95
CA HIS A 76 0.96 0.22 7.93
C HIS A 76 -0.12 -0.89 7.96
N GLN A 77 -1.20 -0.67 8.69
CA GLN A 77 -2.35 -1.57 8.70
C GLN A 77 -2.99 -1.66 7.30
N ALA A 78 -3.24 -0.52 6.66
CA ALA A 78 -3.79 -0.47 5.31
C ALA A 78 -2.86 -1.11 4.28
N LEU A 79 -1.55 -0.88 4.37
CA LEU A 79 -0.56 -1.54 3.52
C LEU A 79 -0.57 -3.06 3.70
N THR A 80 -0.72 -3.54 4.94
CA THR A 80 -0.83 -4.97 5.26
C THR A 80 -2.12 -5.57 4.68
N GLU A 81 -3.23 -4.84 4.74
CA GLU A 81 -4.51 -5.26 4.17
C GLU A 81 -4.48 -5.30 2.64
N TYR A 82 -3.84 -4.31 2.01
CA TYR A 82 -3.61 -4.29 0.57
C TYR A 82 -2.77 -5.50 0.11
N GLU A 83 -1.69 -5.80 0.82
CA GLU A 83 -0.89 -6.98 0.57
C GLU A 83 -1.69 -8.28 0.75
N ALA A 84 -2.46 -8.37 1.83
CA ALA A 84 -3.29 -9.54 2.10
C ALA A 84 -4.38 -9.75 1.03
N ALA A 85 -5.00 -8.67 0.54
CA ALA A 85 -5.98 -8.74 -0.54
C ALA A 85 -5.35 -9.34 -1.81
N TRP A 86 -4.16 -8.89 -2.19
CA TRP A 86 -3.44 -9.48 -3.32
C TRP A 86 -3.05 -10.94 -3.11
N HIS A 87 -2.55 -11.32 -1.94
CA HIS A 87 -2.26 -12.72 -1.64
C HIS A 87 -3.51 -13.61 -1.74
N GLN A 88 -4.69 -13.12 -1.30
CA GLN A 88 -5.95 -13.86 -1.46
C GLN A 88 -6.32 -14.05 -2.93
N VAL A 89 -6.14 -13.00 -3.76
CA VAL A 89 -6.33 -13.11 -5.21
C VAL A 89 -5.42 -14.19 -5.78
N ILE A 90 -4.12 -14.13 -5.49
CA ILE A 90 -3.12 -15.07 -6.00
C ILE A 90 -3.42 -16.50 -5.54
N ALA A 91 -3.74 -16.71 -4.26
CA ALA A 91 -4.08 -18.01 -3.70
C ALA A 91 -5.33 -18.62 -4.38
N SER A 92 -6.36 -17.81 -4.62
CA SER A 92 -7.59 -18.27 -5.30
C SER A 92 -7.35 -18.74 -6.74
N LEU A 93 -6.28 -18.26 -7.37
CA LEU A 93 -5.88 -18.71 -8.70
C LEU A 93 -5.11 -20.02 -8.62
N GLY A 94 -4.21 -20.17 -7.65
CA GLY A 94 -3.47 -21.42 -7.40
C GLY A 94 -4.37 -22.63 -7.10
N GLU A 95 -5.49 -22.41 -6.40
CA GLU A 95 -6.50 -23.46 -6.17
C GLU A 95 -7.26 -23.87 -7.44
N ARG A 96 -7.38 -22.98 -8.44
CA ARG A 96 -8.07 -23.29 -9.71
C ARG A 96 -7.22 -24.09 -10.69
N TYR A 97 -5.91 -24.19 -10.45
CA TYR A 97 -4.95 -24.88 -11.33
C TYR A 97 -4.47 -26.25 -10.78
N ASN A 98 -4.94 -26.68 -9.62
CA ASN A 98 -4.74 -28.04 -9.07
C ASN A 98 -6.04 -28.87 -9.15
#